data_AF-A0A2B7WSJ6-F1
#
_entry.id   AF-A0A2B7WSJ6-F1
#
_cell.length_a   1.000
_cell.length_b   1.000
_cell.length_c   1.000
_cell.angle_alpha   90.00
_cell.angle_beta   90.00
_cell.angle_gamma   90.00
#
_symmetry.space_group_name_H-M   'P 1'
#
loop_
_entity.id
_entity.type
_entity.pdbx_description
1 polymer ?
#
loop_
_entity_poly.entity_id
_entity_poly.type
_entity_poly.pdbx_seq_one_letter_code
_entity_poly.pdbx_strand_id
1 'polypeptide(L)'
;MSATRNDDESSPSSVSPYKVGRTLNVQLGQAGPVTSATISRIFESNLSCTMAVKIDSSSLNGQSVLKLYDRRFASRMRQHGKATAWNPDVEHQYRQFVQSGNGPSFFKFIRETDDEDLRYDYLDDWNDAQREAYLQHFCIHFYRTETEVYRRLHLVQGIDIPRLFASLWIPAISSESAAAGKEFLSCPGLLVEFLHGFPLSDIADFADRET
;
A
#
# COMPACT_ATOMS: atom_id res chain seq x y z
N MET A 1 -7.29 -16.31 42.62
CA MET A 1 -7.58 -17.15 41.44
C MET A 1 -7.37 -16.27 40.22
N SER A 2 -6.18 -16.40 39.63
CA SER A 2 -5.79 -15.71 38.40
C SER A 2 -6.48 -16.34 37.20
N ALA A 3 -6.97 -15.49 36.30
CA ALA A 3 -7.20 -15.87 34.91
C ALA A 3 -6.56 -14.77 34.05
N THR A 4 -5.30 -14.97 33.70
CA THR A 4 -4.59 -14.23 32.67
C THR A 4 -5.25 -14.58 31.34
N ARG A 5 -5.93 -13.64 30.70
CA ARG A 5 -6.31 -13.75 29.29
C ARG A 5 -5.01 -13.61 28.49
N ASN A 6 -4.57 -14.71 27.90
CA ASN A 6 -3.54 -14.71 26.86
C ASN A 6 -4.20 -14.20 25.57
N ASP A 7 -4.14 -12.89 25.38
CA ASP A 7 -4.34 -12.29 24.06
C ASP A 7 -3.01 -12.41 23.30
N ASP A 8 -2.68 -13.64 22.86
CA ASP A 8 -1.65 -13.88 21.85
C ASP A 8 -2.35 -14.02 20.49
N GLU A 9 -3.03 -12.95 20.10
CA GLU A 9 -3.47 -12.77 18.73
C GLU A 9 -2.27 -12.21 17.97
N SER A 10 -1.62 -13.09 17.22
CA SER A 10 -0.45 -12.78 16.41
C SER A 10 -0.74 -11.63 15.46
N SER A 11 -0.40 -10.43 15.92
CA SER A 11 -0.57 -9.22 15.15
C SER A 11 0.15 -9.37 13.80
N PRO A 12 -0.46 -8.97 12.67
CA PRO A 12 0.16 -9.03 11.34
C PRO A 12 1.48 -8.23 11.21
N SER A 13 1.91 -7.57 12.29
CA SER A 13 3.17 -6.82 12.42
C SER A 13 4.43 -7.70 12.44
N SER A 14 4.37 -8.99 12.83
CA SER A 14 5.60 -9.79 12.99
C SER A 14 6.26 -10.12 11.64
N VAL A 15 5.45 -10.32 10.59
CA VAL A 15 5.86 -10.80 9.26
C VAL A 15 6.10 -9.66 8.25
N SER A 16 5.58 -8.46 8.52
CA SER A 16 5.74 -7.31 7.60
C SER A 16 7.22 -6.97 7.36
N PRO A 17 7.65 -6.75 6.10
CA PRO A 17 9.00 -6.32 5.78
C PRO A 17 9.22 -4.84 6.12
N TYR A 18 8.18 -4.08 6.45
CA TYR A 18 8.24 -2.65 6.73
C TYR A 18 8.51 -2.43 8.22
N LYS A 19 9.78 -2.24 8.58
CA LYS A 19 10.23 -2.00 9.95
C LYS A 19 11.18 -0.80 9.99
N VAL A 20 11.08 0.03 11.02
CA VAL A 20 12.01 1.15 11.22
C VAL A 20 13.46 0.64 11.26
N GLY A 21 14.36 1.36 10.58
CA GLY A 21 15.77 0.98 10.40
C GLY A 21 16.02 0.04 9.22
N ARG A 22 14.98 -0.58 8.64
CA ARG A 22 15.16 -1.47 7.49
C ARG A 22 15.32 -0.68 6.18
N THR A 23 16.22 -1.15 5.33
CA THR A 23 16.45 -0.61 3.99
C THR A 23 15.72 -1.43 2.94
N LEU A 24 15.01 -0.75 2.06
CA LEU A 24 14.33 -1.33 0.89
C LEU A 24 15.09 -0.93 -0.37
N ASN A 25 15.21 -1.86 -1.32
CA ASN A 25 15.66 -1.55 -2.67
C ASN A 25 14.43 -1.10 -3.48
N VAL A 26 14.42 0.16 -3.90
CA VAL A 26 13.33 0.76 -4.67
C VAL A 26 13.83 1.15 -6.05
N GLN A 27 13.05 0.85 -7.08
CA GLN A 27 13.32 1.28 -8.45
C GLN A 27 12.51 2.54 -8.74
N LEU A 28 13.19 3.65 -9.01
CA LEU A 28 12.54 4.93 -9.31
C LEU A 28 12.14 4.96 -10.79
N GLY A 29 10.85 5.02 -11.10
CA GLY A 29 10.35 4.92 -12.47
C GLY A 29 10.42 3.48 -13.02
N GLN A 30 9.83 3.25 -14.20
CA GLN A 30 9.78 1.90 -14.80
C GLN A 30 11.14 1.36 -15.25
N ALA A 31 12.12 2.25 -15.46
CA ALA A 31 13.46 1.91 -15.93
C ALA A 31 14.57 2.76 -15.28
N GLY A 32 14.28 3.46 -14.18
CA GLY A 32 15.30 4.23 -13.49
C GLY A 32 16.13 3.37 -12.54
N PRO A 33 17.12 4.00 -11.87
CA PRO A 33 18.06 3.29 -11.02
C PRO A 33 17.37 2.66 -9.81
N VAL A 34 17.92 1.53 -9.37
CA VAL A 34 17.60 0.96 -8.06
C VAL A 34 18.39 1.71 -7.00
N THR A 35 17.68 2.22 -6.00
CA THR A 35 18.24 3.01 -4.90
C THR A 35 17.78 2.44 -3.56
N SER A 36 18.57 2.67 -2.52
CA SER A 36 18.27 2.31 -1.14
C SER A 36 17.33 3.33 -0.49
N ALA A 37 16.28 2.83 0.17
CA ALA A 37 15.34 3.63 0.96
C ALA A 37 15.30 3.09 2.40
N THR A 38 15.83 3.85 3.36
CA THR A 38 15.85 3.43 4.77
C THR A 38 14.63 3.98 5.51
N ILE A 39 13.82 3.08 6.09
CA ILE A 39 12.61 3.43 6.83
C ILE A 39 12.99 4.11 8.15
N SER A 40 12.49 5.31 8.35
CA SER A 40 12.71 6.13 9.55
C SER A 40 11.46 6.23 10.43
N ARG A 41 10.27 6.13 9.85
CA ARG A 41 8.98 6.11 10.54
C ARG A 41 7.97 5.33 9.72
N ILE A 42 7.03 4.67 10.38
CA ILE A 42 5.86 4.05 9.76
C ILE A 42 4.64 4.86 10.20
N PHE A 43 3.76 5.16 9.25
CA PHE A 43 2.52 5.86 9.51
C PHE A 43 1.36 4.88 9.46
N GLU A 44 0.40 5.05 10.37
CA GLU A 44 -0.90 4.43 10.21
C GLU A 44 -1.61 5.10 9.03
N SER A 45 -1.86 4.33 7.99
CA SER A 45 -2.53 4.80 6.77
C SER A 45 -3.61 3.82 6.38
N ASN A 46 -4.73 4.36 5.88
CA ASN A 46 -5.94 3.58 5.66
C ASN A 46 -5.86 2.69 4.41
N LEU A 47 -5.10 3.08 3.39
CA LEU A 47 -5.20 2.46 2.05
C LEU A 47 -3.84 2.08 1.44
N SER A 48 -2.73 2.36 2.13
CA SER A 48 -1.39 2.04 1.65
C SER A 48 -0.42 1.85 2.81
N CYS A 49 0.67 1.14 2.56
CA CYS A 49 1.79 1.09 3.50
C CYS A 49 2.59 2.39 3.38
N THR A 50 2.44 3.27 4.37
CA THR A 50 3.01 4.63 4.32
C THR A 50 4.16 4.75 5.30
N MET A 51 5.32 5.19 4.82
CA MET A 51 6.57 5.25 5.60
C MET A 51 7.30 6.56 5.32
N ALA A 52 7.95 7.14 6.32
CA ALA A 52 8.98 8.15 6.08
C ALA A 52 10.30 7.42 5.81
N VAL A 53 10.97 7.74 4.71
CA VAL A 53 12.21 7.11 4.28
C VAL A 53 13.29 8.16 4.02
N LYS A 54 14.55 7.74 4.16
CA LYS A 54 15.71 8.46 3.60
C LYS A 54 16.16 7.74 2.34
N ILE A 55 16.16 8.43 1.22
CA ILE A 55 16.60 7.89 -0.07
C ILE A 55 18.09 8.18 -0.24
N ASP A 56 18.85 7.15 -0.63
CA ASP A 56 20.27 7.30 -0.97
C ASP A 56 20.44 7.84 -2.40
N SER A 57 20.05 9.10 -2.60
CA SER A 57 20.15 9.79 -3.89
C SER A 57 20.63 11.22 -3.68
N SER A 58 21.64 11.64 -4.45
CA SER A 58 22.14 13.01 -4.45
C SER A 58 21.10 14.05 -4.88
N SER A 59 20.04 13.62 -5.57
CA SER A 59 18.96 14.49 -6.04
C SER A 59 17.84 14.72 -5.01
N LEU A 60 17.77 13.88 -3.97
CA LEU A 60 16.72 13.93 -2.95
C LEU A 60 17.36 14.09 -1.57
N ASN A 61 17.34 15.33 -1.09
CA ASN A 61 17.87 15.64 0.24
C ASN A 61 16.78 15.50 1.30
N GLY A 62 17.10 14.83 2.41
CA GLY A 62 16.23 14.77 3.59
C GLY A 62 15.30 13.54 3.61
N GLN A 63 14.16 13.70 4.29
CA GLN A 63 13.13 12.66 4.40
C GLN A 63 12.13 12.80 3.25
N SER A 64 11.61 11.66 2.79
CA SER A 64 10.50 11.57 1.86
C SER A 64 9.46 10.61 2.43
N VAL A 65 8.23 10.68 1.92
CA VAL A 65 7.19 9.70 2.24
C VAL A 65 7.12 8.68 1.10
N LEU A 66 7.32 7.42 1.46
CA LEU A 66 7.12 6.27 0.60
C LEU A 66 5.72 5.70 0.86
N LYS A 67 4.86 5.73 -0.16
CA LYS A 67 3.56 5.06 -0.16
C LYS A 67 3.64 3.82 -1.04
N LEU A 68 3.41 2.64 -0.48
CA LEU A 68 3.34 1.38 -1.22
C LEU A 68 1.91 0.85 -1.20
N TYR A 69 1.35 0.56 -2.36
CA TYR A 69 0.03 -0.05 -2.49
C TYR A 69 0.17 -1.57 -2.41
N ASP A 70 0.61 -2.02 -1.24
CA ASP A 70 0.85 -3.43 -0.95
C ASP A 70 -0.39 -4.05 -0.28
N ARG A 71 -1.13 -4.88 -1.05
CA ARG A 71 -2.35 -5.54 -0.56
C ARG A 71 -2.12 -6.40 0.68
N ARG A 72 -0.88 -6.86 0.89
CA ARG A 72 -0.53 -7.81 1.96
C ARG A 72 -0.48 -7.12 3.31
N PHE A 73 -0.16 -5.84 3.35
CA PHE A 73 0.19 -5.13 4.59
C PHE A 73 -0.60 -3.82 4.82
N ALA A 74 -1.45 -3.40 3.88
CA ALA A 74 -2.38 -2.28 4.08
C ALA A 74 -3.54 -2.69 5.01
N SER A 75 -3.34 -2.58 6.33
CA SER A 75 -4.20 -3.13 7.38
C SER A 75 -5.69 -2.77 7.26
N ARG A 76 -6.00 -1.47 7.15
CA ARG A 76 -7.36 -0.95 7.04
C ARG A 76 -8.04 -1.37 5.72
N MET A 77 -7.29 -1.42 4.63
CA MET A 77 -7.80 -1.94 3.35
C MET A 77 -8.18 -3.42 3.45
N ARG A 78 -7.35 -4.24 4.10
CA ARG A 78 -7.66 -5.66 4.36
C ARG A 78 -8.91 -5.81 5.24
N GLN A 79 -9.05 -4.95 6.26
CA GLN A 79 -10.24 -4.91 7.11
C GLN A 79 -11.51 -4.62 6.29
N HIS A 80 -11.48 -3.62 5.41
CA HIS A 80 -12.62 -3.28 4.56
C HIS A 80 -12.94 -4.38 3.54
N GLY A 81 -11.93 -5.06 3.00
CA GLY A 81 -12.11 -6.20 2.09
C GLY A 81 -12.45 -7.52 2.78
N LYS A 82 -12.71 -7.52 4.10
CA LYS A 82 -12.92 -8.72 4.93
C LYS A 82 -11.87 -9.81 4.70
N ALA A 83 -10.64 -9.41 4.35
CA ALA A 83 -9.57 -10.34 4.04
C ALA A 83 -8.95 -10.86 5.33
N THR A 84 -8.60 -12.14 5.35
CA THR A 84 -7.86 -12.77 6.44
C THR A 84 -6.47 -12.12 6.61
N ALA A 85 -5.75 -12.42 7.68
CA ALA A 85 -4.36 -11.96 7.80
C ALA A 85 -3.53 -12.56 6.65
N TRP A 86 -2.67 -11.74 6.03
CA TRP A 86 -1.81 -12.25 4.96
C TRP A 86 -0.84 -13.30 5.49
N ASN A 87 -0.68 -14.38 4.75
CA ASN A 87 0.32 -15.42 4.99
C ASN A 87 0.76 -16.06 3.64
N PRO A 88 1.83 -16.88 3.65
CA PRO A 88 2.31 -17.53 2.42
C PRO A 88 1.29 -18.42 1.70
N ASP A 89 0.36 -19.05 2.41
CA ASP A 89 -0.66 -19.91 1.81
C ASP A 89 -1.70 -19.08 1.05
N VAL A 90 -2.14 -17.95 1.63
CA VAL A 90 -3.01 -16.98 0.96
C VAL A 90 -2.32 -16.41 -0.29
N GLU A 91 -1.03 -16.07 -0.20
CA GLU A 91 -0.24 -15.62 -1.35
C GLU A 91 -0.17 -16.68 -2.45
N HIS A 92 0.00 -17.95 -2.07
CA HIS A 92 0.05 -19.07 -3.01
C HIS A 92 -1.28 -19.25 -3.75
N GLN A 93 -2.40 -19.27 -3.01
CA GLN A 93 -3.74 -19.39 -3.59
C GLN A 93 -4.04 -18.24 -4.55
N TYR A 94 -3.68 -17.01 -4.17
CA TYR A 94 -3.86 -15.84 -5.03
C TYR A 94 -3.04 -15.95 -6.33
N ARG A 95 -1.76 -16.36 -6.24
CA ARG A 95 -0.92 -16.54 -7.43
C ARG A 95 -1.47 -17.61 -8.37
N GLN A 96 -1.93 -18.74 -7.83
CA GLN A 96 -2.58 -19.78 -8.61
C GLN A 96 -3.86 -19.27 -9.27
N PHE A 97 -4.67 -18.49 -8.56
CA PHE A 97 -5.88 -17.88 -9.10
C PHE A 97 -5.59 -16.96 -10.29
N VAL A 98 -4.58 -16.09 -10.17
CA VAL A 98 -4.13 -15.22 -11.28
C VAL A 98 -3.60 -16.04 -12.46
N GLN A 99 -2.77 -17.06 -12.20
CA GLN A 99 -2.14 -17.90 -13.24
C GLN A 99 -3.14 -18.83 -13.95
N SER A 100 -4.21 -19.25 -13.28
CA SER A 100 -5.25 -20.12 -13.85
C SER A 100 -6.14 -19.45 -14.91
N GLY A 101 -5.95 -18.14 -15.16
CA GLY A 101 -6.76 -17.37 -16.11
C GLY A 101 -8.13 -16.94 -15.55
N ASN A 102 -8.49 -17.35 -14.34
CA ASN A 102 -9.67 -16.87 -13.62
C ASN A 102 -9.53 -15.42 -13.15
N GLY A 103 -8.29 -14.97 -12.92
CA GLY A 103 -7.96 -13.59 -12.54
C GLY A 103 -8.61 -12.56 -13.46
N PRO A 104 -8.25 -12.49 -14.77
CA PRO A 104 -8.79 -11.48 -15.68
C PRO A 104 -10.31 -11.35 -15.70
N SER A 105 -11.06 -12.47 -15.70
CA SER A 105 -12.52 -12.46 -15.65
C SER A 105 -13.05 -11.88 -14.35
N PHE A 106 -12.42 -12.21 -13.23
CA PHE A 106 -12.80 -11.66 -11.92
C PHE A 106 -12.44 -10.17 -11.79
N PHE A 107 -11.29 -9.74 -12.30
CA PHE A 107 -10.95 -8.31 -12.37
C PHE A 107 -11.89 -7.51 -13.26
N LYS A 108 -12.40 -8.12 -14.34
CA LYS A 108 -13.43 -7.53 -15.17
C LYS A 108 -14.74 -7.39 -14.39
N PHE A 109 -15.18 -8.46 -13.72
CA PHE A 109 -16.34 -8.43 -12.83
C PHE A 109 -16.26 -7.33 -11.77
N ILE A 110 -15.13 -7.22 -11.04
CA ILE A 110 -14.93 -6.14 -10.05
C ILE A 110 -15.05 -4.76 -10.71
N ARG A 111 -14.50 -4.56 -11.90
CA ARG A 111 -14.50 -3.25 -12.58
C ARG A 111 -15.89 -2.84 -13.09
N GLU A 112 -16.71 -3.82 -13.46
CA GLU A 112 -18.04 -3.59 -14.04
C GLU A 112 -19.13 -3.53 -12.96
N THR A 113 -18.83 -3.95 -11.73
CA THR A 113 -19.75 -3.89 -10.58
C THR A 113 -19.50 -2.61 -9.78
N ASP A 114 -20.56 -1.96 -9.28
CA ASP A 114 -20.40 -0.80 -8.40
C ASP A 114 -19.74 -1.23 -7.08
N ASP A 115 -18.88 -0.37 -6.53
CA ASP A 115 -18.15 -0.61 -5.28
C ASP A 115 -19.11 -0.69 -4.08
N GLU A 116 -20.27 -0.03 -4.14
CA GLU A 116 -21.32 -0.23 -3.13
C GLU A 116 -21.93 -1.64 -3.23
N ASP A 117 -22.26 -2.12 -4.43
CA ASP A 117 -22.85 -3.45 -4.64
C ASP A 117 -21.91 -4.58 -4.19
N LEU A 118 -20.60 -4.42 -4.42
CA LEU A 118 -19.59 -5.40 -3.99
C LEU A 118 -19.47 -5.52 -2.47
N ARG A 119 -19.63 -4.41 -1.73
CA ARG A 119 -19.43 -4.36 -0.28
C ARG A 119 -20.53 -5.05 0.51
N TYR A 120 -21.75 -5.11 -0.01
CA TYR A 120 -22.89 -5.66 0.71
C TYR A 120 -23.21 -7.12 0.36
N ASP A 121 -23.08 -7.54 -0.90
CA ASP A 121 -23.64 -8.83 -1.33
C ASP A 121 -22.59 -9.93 -1.57
N TYR A 122 -21.32 -9.58 -1.84
CA TYR A 122 -20.35 -10.55 -2.38
C TYR A 122 -19.14 -10.85 -1.50
N LEU A 123 -18.74 -9.95 -0.60
CA LEU A 123 -17.50 -10.12 0.18
C LEU A 123 -17.51 -11.36 1.11
N ASP A 124 -18.69 -11.75 1.59
CA ASP A 124 -18.83 -12.90 2.50
C ASP A 124 -18.70 -14.25 1.75
N ASP A 125 -19.07 -14.30 0.48
CA ASP A 125 -19.03 -15.51 -0.36
C ASP A 125 -17.68 -15.75 -1.03
N TRP A 126 -16.80 -14.75 -1.05
CA TRP A 126 -15.50 -14.87 -1.69
C TRP A 126 -14.53 -15.74 -0.92
N ASN A 127 -13.77 -16.56 -1.65
CA ASN A 127 -12.60 -17.22 -1.08
C ASN A 127 -11.43 -16.23 -0.91
N ASP A 128 -10.38 -16.67 -0.21
CA ASP A 128 -9.23 -15.81 0.09
C ASP A 128 -8.53 -15.29 -1.18
N ALA A 129 -8.43 -16.08 -2.25
CA ALA A 129 -7.83 -15.63 -3.50
C ALA A 129 -8.65 -14.53 -4.20
N GLN A 130 -9.97 -14.62 -4.16
CA GLN A 130 -10.88 -13.58 -4.67
C GLN A 130 -10.78 -12.29 -3.84
N ARG A 131 -10.72 -12.40 -2.51
CA ARG A 131 -10.48 -11.24 -1.64
C ARG A 131 -9.13 -10.59 -1.92
N GLU A 132 -8.07 -11.36 -2.13
CA GLU A 132 -6.75 -10.81 -2.53
C GLU A 132 -6.79 -10.14 -3.91
N ALA A 133 -7.54 -10.68 -4.87
CA ALA A 133 -7.74 -10.06 -6.17
C ALA A 133 -8.51 -8.73 -6.07
N TYR A 134 -9.52 -8.66 -5.21
CA TYR A 134 -10.23 -7.43 -4.88
C TYR A 134 -9.27 -6.39 -4.27
N LEU A 135 -8.49 -6.76 -3.27
CA LEU A 135 -7.50 -5.86 -2.67
C LEU A 135 -6.46 -5.39 -3.70
N GLN A 136 -5.98 -6.27 -4.58
CA GLN A 136 -5.07 -5.91 -5.66
C GLN A 136 -5.70 -4.88 -6.61
N HIS A 137 -6.96 -5.07 -6.98
CA HIS A 137 -7.69 -4.14 -7.83
C HIS A 137 -7.68 -2.73 -7.22
N PHE A 138 -8.03 -2.61 -5.94
CA PHE A 138 -8.05 -1.34 -5.24
C PHE A 138 -6.64 -0.74 -5.06
N CYS A 139 -5.61 -1.54 -4.79
CA CYS A 139 -4.23 -1.06 -4.79
C CYS A 139 -3.85 -0.37 -6.11
N ILE A 140 -4.16 -1.02 -7.24
CA ILE A 140 -3.88 -0.46 -8.57
C ILE A 140 -4.75 0.78 -8.83
N HIS A 141 -6.03 0.73 -8.45
CA HIS A 141 -6.95 1.84 -8.61
C HIS A 141 -6.48 3.08 -7.83
N PHE A 142 -6.15 2.94 -6.55
CA PHE A 142 -5.65 4.05 -5.73
C PHE A 142 -4.30 4.57 -6.23
N TYR A 143 -3.38 3.68 -6.61
CA TYR A 143 -2.11 4.08 -7.21
C TYR A 143 -2.31 4.94 -8.47
N ARG A 144 -3.14 4.46 -9.40
CA ARG A 144 -3.41 5.17 -10.67
C ARG A 144 -4.11 6.50 -10.44
N THR A 145 -5.11 6.51 -9.57
CA THR A 145 -5.87 7.72 -9.23
C THR A 145 -4.97 8.75 -8.58
N GLU A 146 -4.18 8.38 -7.57
CA GLU A 146 -3.27 9.31 -6.89
C GLU A 146 -2.17 9.82 -7.84
N THR A 147 -1.60 8.95 -8.67
CA THR A 147 -0.64 9.35 -9.71
C THR A 147 -1.24 10.37 -10.69
N GLU A 148 -2.47 10.14 -11.14
CA GLU A 148 -3.18 11.04 -12.04
C GLU A 148 -3.54 12.38 -11.38
N VAL A 149 -3.91 12.36 -10.09
CA VAL A 149 -4.14 13.57 -9.29
C VAL A 149 -2.87 14.43 -9.23
N TYR A 150 -1.73 13.83 -8.87
CA TYR A 150 -0.46 14.55 -8.88
C TYR A 150 -0.12 15.11 -10.27
N ARG A 151 -0.32 14.32 -11.33
CA ARG A 151 -0.08 14.78 -12.71
C ARG A 151 -0.95 15.98 -13.08
N ARG A 152 -2.24 15.97 -12.73
CA ARG A 152 -3.17 17.07 -13.03
C ARG A 152 -2.87 18.31 -12.18
N LEU A 153 -2.56 18.11 -10.90
CA LEU A 153 -2.31 19.18 -9.93
C LEU A 153 -0.83 19.62 -9.88
N HIS A 154 -0.07 19.41 -10.96
CA HIS A 154 1.38 19.72 -11.00
C HIS A 154 1.71 21.18 -10.63
N LEU A 155 0.81 22.13 -10.92
CA LEU A 155 1.02 23.56 -10.63
C LEU A 155 0.97 23.91 -9.13
N VAL A 156 0.30 23.09 -8.31
CA VAL A 156 0.12 23.34 -6.86
C VAL A 156 0.98 22.42 -5.99
N GLN A 157 1.81 21.58 -6.61
CA GLN A 157 2.74 20.71 -5.91
C GLN A 157 3.86 21.50 -5.22
N GLY A 158 4.06 21.24 -3.93
CA GLY A 158 4.94 21.97 -3.03
C GLY A 158 4.41 23.33 -2.60
N ILE A 159 3.12 23.61 -2.86
CA ILE A 159 2.40 24.78 -2.36
C ILE A 159 1.25 24.30 -1.49
N ASP A 160 0.23 23.71 -2.12
CA ASP A 160 -0.99 23.26 -1.44
C ASP A 160 -0.99 21.74 -1.18
N ILE A 161 -0.26 20.99 -2.02
CA ILE A 161 -0.11 19.53 -1.88
C ILE A 161 1.37 19.15 -1.90
N PRO A 162 1.78 18.01 -1.32
CA PRO A 162 3.16 17.53 -1.39
C PRO A 162 3.67 17.42 -2.83
N ARG A 163 4.98 17.61 -3.05
CA ARG A 163 5.59 17.26 -4.35
C ARG A 163 5.61 15.74 -4.56
N LEU A 164 5.27 15.28 -5.75
CA LEU A 164 5.53 13.92 -6.21
C LEU A 164 6.94 13.88 -6.80
N PHE A 165 7.85 13.13 -6.18
CA PHE A 165 9.21 12.95 -6.69
C PHE A 165 9.28 11.85 -7.74
N ALA A 166 8.64 10.70 -7.49
CA ALA A 166 8.67 9.57 -8.43
C ALA A 166 7.54 8.56 -8.18
N SER A 167 7.13 7.86 -9.23
CA SER A 167 6.55 6.52 -9.11
C SER A 167 7.66 5.49 -8.91
N LEU A 168 7.40 4.40 -8.20
CA LEU A 168 8.39 3.36 -7.95
C LEU A 168 7.80 1.95 -7.89
N TRP A 169 8.70 0.98 -7.98
CA TRP A 169 8.44 -0.44 -7.84
C TRP A 169 9.46 -1.07 -6.90
N ILE A 170 9.07 -2.15 -6.22
CA ILE A 170 10.01 -2.96 -5.42
C ILE A 170 10.32 -4.23 -6.20
N PRO A 171 11.56 -4.41 -6.71
CA PRO A 171 11.95 -5.57 -7.50
C PRO A 171 11.78 -6.89 -6.76
N ALA A 172 12.11 -6.93 -5.46
CA ALA A 172 11.99 -8.14 -4.63
C ALA A 172 10.54 -8.62 -4.44
N ILE A 173 9.56 -7.75 -4.69
CA ILE A 173 8.12 -8.05 -4.55
C ILE A 173 7.52 -8.29 -5.93
N SER A 174 8.01 -7.58 -6.94
CA SER A 174 7.55 -7.67 -8.33
C SER A 174 8.29 -8.82 -9.04
N SER A 175 7.89 -10.06 -8.76
CA SER A 175 8.44 -11.24 -9.43
C SER A 175 8.27 -11.16 -10.95
N GLU A 176 9.31 -11.56 -11.68
CA GLU A 176 9.30 -11.84 -13.12
C GLU A 176 8.40 -13.05 -13.40
N SER A 177 7.10 -12.82 -13.55
CA SER A 177 6.17 -13.80 -14.09
C SER A 177 5.56 -13.22 -15.37
N ALA A 178 5.28 -14.11 -16.33
CA ALA A 178 4.93 -13.85 -17.73
C ALA A 178 4.01 -12.63 -17.94
N ALA A 179 4.11 -12.00 -19.11
CA ALA A 179 3.38 -10.78 -19.48
C ALA A 179 1.88 -10.76 -19.10
N ALA A 180 1.24 -11.93 -19.05
CA ALA A 180 -0.08 -12.12 -18.45
C ALA A 180 0.04 -12.32 -16.92
N GLY A 181 -0.22 -11.26 -16.14
CA GLY A 181 -0.25 -11.34 -14.67
C GLY A 181 0.57 -10.28 -13.95
N LYS A 182 1.48 -9.59 -14.66
CA LYS A 182 2.39 -8.60 -14.07
C LYS A 182 1.65 -7.47 -13.33
N GLU A 183 0.54 -6.98 -13.88
CA GLU A 183 -0.30 -5.97 -13.23
C GLU A 183 -0.88 -6.49 -11.90
N PHE A 184 -1.36 -7.73 -11.89
CA PHE A 184 -2.01 -8.36 -10.75
C PHE A 184 -1.03 -8.80 -9.65
N LEU A 185 0.26 -8.92 -9.96
CA LEU A 185 1.29 -9.27 -8.98
C LEU A 185 2.18 -8.07 -8.60
N SER A 186 1.90 -6.89 -9.13
CA SER A 186 2.70 -5.69 -8.88
C SER A 186 2.41 -5.07 -7.51
N CYS A 187 3.43 -4.44 -6.93
CA CYS A 187 3.33 -3.58 -5.77
C CYS A 187 3.87 -2.20 -6.15
N PRO A 188 3.05 -1.35 -6.78
CA PRO A 188 3.47 -0.01 -7.16
C PRO A 188 3.54 0.90 -5.92
N GLY A 189 4.29 1.98 -6.05
CA GLY A 189 4.37 2.99 -5.01
C GLY A 189 4.66 4.39 -5.52
N LEU A 190 4.56 5.34 -4.61
CA LEU A 190 4.86 6.74 -4.83
C LEU A 190 5.87 7.21 -3.79
N LEU A 191 6.81 8.04 -4.25
CA LEU A 191 7.71 8.79 -3.40
C LEU A 191 7.30 10.25 -3.45
N VAL A 192 6.87 10.78 -2.31
CA VAL A 192 6.36 12.15 -2.18
C VAL A 192 7.11 12.91 -1.11
N GLU A 193 7.00 14.24 -1.15
CA GLU A 193 7.56 15.14 -0.16
C GLU A 193 7.07 14.82 1.24
N PHE A 194 8.00 14.87 2.20
CA PHE A 194 7.67 14.77 3.62
C PHE A 194 7.25 16.14 4.13
N LEU A 195 6.01 16.24 4.62
CA LEU A 195 5.53 17.44 5.29
C LEU A 195 5.84 17.35 6.79
N HIS A 196 6.54 18.36 7.31
CA HIS A 196 6.77 18.50 8.73
C HIS A 196 5.51 19.04 9.41
N GLY A 197 5.01 18.31 10.42
CA GLY A 197 3.82 18.68 11.15
C GLY A 197 3.29 17.53 12.01
N PHE A 198 2.05 17.66 12.44
CA PHE A 198 1.31 16.66 13.19
C PHE A 198 0.02 16.27 12.43
N PRO A 199 -0.52 15.05 12.64
CA PRO A 199 -1.81 14.66 12.10
C PRO A 199 -2.91 15.62 12.53
N LEU A 200 -3.82 16.00 11.62
CA LEU A 200 -4.93 16.89 11.97
C LEU A 200 -5.86 16.33 13.06
N SER A 201 -5.87 15.01 13.28
CA SER A 201 -6.57 14.39 14.42
C SER A 201 -6.08 14.92 15.77
N ASP A 202 -4.83 15.36 15.82
CA ASP A 202 -4.15 15.76 17.05
C ASP A 202 -4.20 17.29 17.21
N ILE A 203 -4.92 18.00 16.35
CA ILE A 203 -4.97 19.47 16.35
C ILE A 203 -5.38 20.06 17.70
N ALA A 204 -6.23 19.36 18.46
CA ALA A 204 -6.63 19.80 19.79
C ALA A 204 -5.47 19.81 20.81
N ASP A 205 -4.45 18.98 20.61
CA ASP A 205 -3.27 18.89 21.48
C ASP A 205 -2.23 19.98 21.13
N PHE A 206 -2.32 20.54 19.92
CA PHE A 206 -1.41 21.58 19.41
C PHE A 206 -2.08 22.96 19.26
N ALA A 207 -3.39 23.05 19.45
CA ALA A 207 -4.08 24.33 19.55
C ALA A 207 -3.68 24.97 20.87
N ASP A 208 -3.04 26.15 20.80
CA ASP A 208 -2.70 26.92 21.99
C ASP A 208 -3.97 27.11 22.82
N ARG A 209 -3.97 26.56 24.04
CA ARG A 209 -5.00 26.87 25.02
C ARG A 209 -4.79 28.33 25.39
N GLU A 210 -5.62 29.23 24.85
CA GLU A 210 -5.64 30.63 25.25
C GLU A 210 -5.62 30.71 26.78
N THR A 211 -4.67 31.50 27.28
CA THR A 211 -4.47 31.78 28.72
C THR A 211 -5.37 32.90 29.19
#